data_AF-A0A3D3LWH2-F1
#
_entry.id   AF-A0A3D3LWH2-F1
#
_cell.length_a   1.000
_cell.length_b   1.000
_cell.length_c   1.000
_cell.angle_alpha   90.00
_cell.angle_beta   90.00
_cell.angle_gamma   90.00
#
_symmetry.space_group_name_H-M   'P 1'
#
loop_
_entity.id
_entity.type
_entity.pdbx_description
1 polymer ?
#
loop_
_entity_poly.entity_id
_entity_poly.type
_entity_poly.pdbx_seq_one_letter_code
_entity_poly.pdbx_strand_id
1 'polypeptide(L)'
;MNQFEQFKKIDLTQFIAENFMATEHLFLSMPSIDTELADVLVLAKQQNPDIKIYVVIDNSEESIRNGFGDIDGIDKLLENGIQIFQSDDNLISFVITDIVGYFLFPHSRIFIEKSRGTNAFKIDPVSIKLLKQYFFATLFDKDKLEDNVILEDASNHFKEILEGFNNKLPLSNVIRFDDQKHESNKQKLKINPPNPPDLQRQINTYSAKIQFVELKFSGGNIQNKIIQLPPKAIPINSDELKSLLQTRIKIFQNFDENNEYQKFIKLKENVDDLRKRYLTPIKCRPGKSIIKIEQKEEFFKELNKLKKETETLNSSLLTILEEGRLNTLDLLKKELKEFLIKNEPDELKSISNTEIKERRIEEISNKIVASVKFPQVDKLIMNINLTEFFYDLTWYDFKDENLLKEFREKEIMTNDDIDQIVRMKKVYETRH
;
A
#
# COMPACT_ATOMS: atom_id res chain seq x y z
N MET A 1 -3.23 -7.59 48.74
CA MET A 1 -2.14 -6.78 48.14
C MET A 1 -2.52 -6.55 46.68
N ASN A 2 -2.53 -5.31 46.19
CA ASN A 2 -3.05 -5.00 44.86
C ASN A 2 -2.09 -5.54 43.79
N GLN A 3 -2.54 -6.46 42.94
CA GLN A 3 -1.70 -7.08 41.88
C GLN A 3 -1.60 -6.20 40.62
N PHE A 4 -2.47 -5.21 40.52
CA PHE A 4 -2.63 -4.32 39.38
C PHE A 4 -2.12 -2.94 39.76
N GLU A 5 -1.26 -2.39 38.92
CA GLU A 5 -0.69 -1.06 39.11
C GLU A 5 -0.84 -0.22 37.84
N GLN A 6 -0.91 1.09 38.04
CA GLN A 6 -0.85 2.06 36.97
C GLN A 6 0.53 2.70 37.02
N PHE A 7 1.38 2.35 36.06
CA PHE A 7 2.64 3.02 35.82
C PHE A 7 2.46 4.11 34.77
N LYS A 8 2.38 5.38 35.19
CA LYS A 8 2.75 6.48 34.28
C LYS A 8 4.25 6.39 33.99
N LYS A 9 4.74 7.06 32.94
CA LYS A 9 6.19 7.14 32.68
C LYS A 9 6.99 7.64 33.90
N ILE A 10 6.44 8.63 34.63
CA ILE A 10 7.04 9.12 35.87
C ILE A 10 6.97 8.10 37.00
N ASP A 11 5.96 7.23 37.01
CA ASP A 11 5.80 6.18 38.01
C ASP A 11 6.72 4.99 37.72
N LEU A 12 7.05 4.71 36.45
CA LEU A 12 8.09 3.73 36.12
C LEU A 12 9.45 4.27 36.54
N THR A 13 9.70 5.57 36.38
CA THR A 13 10.90 6.28 36.88
C THR A 13 11.01 6.21 38.39
N GLN A 14 9.89 6.41 39.08
CA GLN A 14 9.80 6.38 40.53
C GLN A 14 9.89 4.95 41.07
N PHE A 15 9.19 3.98 40.47
CA PHE A 15 9.34 2.55 40.75
C PHE A 15 10.79 2.13 40.60
N ILE A 16 11.41 2.59 39.51
CA ILE A 16 12.83 2.43 39.28
C ILE A 16 13.57 2.99 40.50
N ALA A 17 13.57 4.31 40.70
CA ALA A 17 14.33 4.99 41.75
C ALA A 17 14.11 4.42 43.18
N GLU A 18 12.88 4.07 43.53
CA GLU A 18 12.50 3.58 44.86
C GLU A 18 12.98 2.15 45.14
N ASN A 19 13.09 1.31 44.10
CA ASN A 19 13.53 -0.08 44.25
C ASN A 19 15.03 -0.26 43.93
N PHE A 20 15.73 0.73 43.37
CA PHE A 20 17.14 0.57 42.95
C PHE A 20 18.21 0.64 44.02
N MET A 21 17.95 1.31 45.14
CA MET A 21 18.95 1.43 46.21
C MET A 21 19.24 0.07 46.88
N ALA A 22 18.41 -0.95 46.63
CA ALA A 22 18.50 -2.27 47.21
C ALA A 22 18.62 -3.41 46.17
N THR A 23 18.89 -3.09 44.90
CA THR A 23 18.96 -4.09 43.82
C THR A 23 20.33 -4.11 43.14
N GLU A 24 20.83 -5.31 42.88
CA GLU A 24 22.06 -5.57 42.13
C GLU A 24 21.77 -5.71 40.63
N HIS A 25 20.58 -6.21 40.27
CA HIS A 25 20.21 -6.48 38.88
C HIS A 25 18.86 -5.86 38.50
N LEU A 26 18.79 -5.29 37.29
CA LEU A 26 17.56 -4.95 36.61
C LEU A 26 17.51 -5.58 35.21
N PHE A 27 16.38 -6.20 34.91
CA PHE A 27 16.05 -6.76 33.61
C PHE A 27 14.85 -6.02 33.02
N LEU A 28 15.01 -5.51 31.81
CA LEU A 28 13.95 -4.87 31.05
C LEU A 28 13.80 -5.59 29.70
N SER A 29 12.57 -5.93 29.35
CA SER A 29 12.21 -6.31 27.99
C SER A 29 11.11 -5.39 27.51
N MET A 30 11.20 -4.88 26.28
CA MET A 30 10.17 -4.05 25.62
C MET A 30 10.25 -4.16 24.09
N PRO A 31 9.20 -3.77 23.33
CA PRO A 31 9.27 -3.74 21.87
C PRO A 31 10.34 -2.79 21.34
N SER A 32 10.51 -1.65 21.99
CA SER A 32 11.65 -0.75 21.81
C SER A 32 11.76 0.16 23.03
N ILE A 33 12.65 1.14 22.98
CA ILE A 33 12.87 2.10 24.05
C ILE A 33 12.93 3.51 23.49
N ASP A 34 12.30 4.44 24.20
CA ASP A 34 12.35 5.87 23.89
C ASP A 34 13.35 6.60 24.79
N THR A 35 13.72 7.81 24.36
CA THR A 35 14.71 8.64 25.06
C THR A 35 14.36 8.88 26.53
N GLU A 36 13.06 9.07 26.85
CA GLU A 36 12.63 9.35 28.21
C GLU A 36 12.85 8.14 29.13
N LEU A 37 12.57 6.92 28.66
CA LEU A 37 12.86 5.72 29.45
C LEU A 37 14.37 5.42 29.48
N ALA A 38 15.11 5.72 28.43
CA ALA A 38 16.56 5.61 28.44
C ALA A 38 17.20 6.52 29.49
N ASP A 39 16.75 7.77 29.60
CA ASP A 39 17.17 8.73 30.63
C ASP A 39 17.05 8.17 32.04
N VAL A 40 15.95 7.47 32.29
CA VAL A 40 15.63 6.88 33.59
C VAL A 40 16.61 5.77 33.95
N LEU A 41 16.94 4.89 33.00
CA LEU A 41 17.91 3.81 33.23
C LEU A 41 19.34 4.36 33.40
N VAL A 42 19.70 5.39 32.62
CA VAL A 42 20.99 6.08 32.76
C VAL A 42 21.09 6.73 34.14
N LEU A 43 20.05 7.42 34.60
CA LEU A 43 20.02 8.01 35.94
C LEU A 43 20.16 6.94 37.03
N ALA A 44 19.48 5.80 36.88
CA ALA A 44 19.60 4.68 37.82
C ALA A 44 21.06 4.16 37.89
N LYS A 45 21.72 4.00 36.74
CA LYS A 45 23.13 3.58 36.65
C LYS A 45 24.09 4.62 37.24
N GLN A 46 23.78 5.90 37.10
CA GLN A 46 24.56 6.99 37.71
C GLN A 46 24.42 7.03 39.23
N GLN A 47 23.23 6.77 39.75
CA GLN A 47 22.96 6.76 41.19
C GLN A 47 23.50 5.50 41.88
N ASN A 48 23.49 4.35 41.19
CA ASN A 48 24.06 3.10 41.65
C ASN A 48 25.03 2.54 40.59
N PRO A 49 26.31 2.91 40.60
CA PRO A 49 27.29 2.46 39.59
C PRO A 49 27.46 0.95 39.51
N ASP A 50 27.18 0.21 40.59
CA ASP A 50 27.36 -1.24 40.67
C ASP A 50 26.18 -2.02 40.09
N ILE A 51 25.04 -1.36 39.87
CA ILE A 51 23.86 -2.04 39.31
C ILE A 51 24.11 -2.58 37.91
N LYS A 52 23.68 -3.81 37.65
CA LYS A 52 23.71 -4.42 36.32
C LYS A 52 22.35 -4.27 35.65
N ILE A 53 22.30 -3.49 34.58
CA ILE A 53 21.09 -3.25 33.80
C ILE A 53 21.20 -4.01 32.48
N TYR A 54 20.22 -4.87 32.22
CA TYR A 54 20.08 -5.66 31.00
C TYR A 54 18.78 -5.30 30.29
N VAL A 55 18.87 -4.92 29.01
CA VAL A 55 17.73 -4.46 28.21
C VAL A 55 17.58 -5.33 26.96
N VAL A 56 16.40 -5.88 26.72
CA VAL A 56 16.04 -6.59 25.47
C VAL A 56 15.04 -5.75 24.69
N ILE A 57 15.36 -5.41 23.44
CA ILE A 57 14.49 -4.66 22.53
C ILE A 57 14.46 -5.26 21.13
N ASP A 58 13.46 -4.88 20.33
CA ASP A 58 13.53 -5.05 18.88
C ASP A 58 14.22 -3.82 18.25
N ASN A 59 15.36 -4.06 17.60
CA ASN A 59 16.14 -3.06 16.87
C ASN A 59 15.72 -3.03 15.39
N SER A 60 14.42 -2.83 15.14
CA SER A 60 13.85 -2.72 13.80
C SER A 60 13.37 -1.30 13.51
N GLU A 61 13.43 -0.90 12.24
CA GLU A 61 12.79 0.35 11.80
C GLU A 61 11.28 0.33 12.06
N GLU A 62 10.66 -0.85 11.96
CA GLU A 62 9.23 -1.03 12.14
C GLU A 62 8.79 -0.71 13.57
N SER A 63 9.51 -1.22 14.59
CA SER A 63 9.21 -0.94 15.99
C SER A 63 9.27 0.56 16.31
N ILE A 64 10.29 1.26 15.78
CA ILE A 64 10.45 2.72 15.91
C ILE A 64 9.36 3.48 15.16
N ARG A 65 9.10 3.13 13.89
CA ARG A 65 8.06 3.76 13.05
C ARG A 65 6.65 3.56 13.61
N ASN A 66 6.41 2.45 14.30
CA ASN A 66 5.18 2.17 15.01
C ASN A 66 5.10 2.86 16.38
N GLY A 67 6.11 3.65 16.77
CA GLY A 67 6.07 4.52 17.94
C GLY A 67 6.30 3.81 19.27
N PHE A 68 7.00 2.67 19.29
CA PHE A 68 7.40 2.00 20.54
C PHE A 68 8.74 2.48 21.11
N GLY A 69 9.51 3.26 20.35
CA GLY A 69 10.81 3.78 20.75
C GLY A 69 11.36 4.80 19.77
N ASP A 70 12.59 5.25 20.00
CA ASP A 70 13.34 6.14 19.12
C ASP A 70 14.83 5.76 19.09
N ILE A 71 15.53 6.15 18.02
CA ILE A 71 16.96 5.86 17.86
C ILE A 71 17.77 6.51 18.97
N ASP A 72 17.41 7.73 19.35
CA ASP A 72 18.13 8.52 20.36
C ASP A 72 18.12 7.80 21.73
N GLY A 73 17.03 7.12 22.09
CA GLY A 73 16.94 6.31 23.30
C GLY A 73 17.87 5.10 23.30
N ILE A 74 17.97 4.42 22.16
CA ILE A 74 18.88 3.27 21.99
C ILE A 74 20.35 3.74 22.05
N ASP A 75 20.68 4.78 21.28
CA ASP A 75 22.01 5.42 21.28
C ASP A 75 22.42 5.80 22.71
N LYS A 76 21.51 6.42 23.46
CA LYS A 76 21.76 6.87 24.83
C LYS A 76 22.11 5.73 25.78
N LEU A 77 21.46 4.58 25.65
CA LEU A 77 21.81 3.40 26.44
C LEU A 77 23.20 2.87 26.09
N LEU A 78 23.53 2.78 24.80
CA LEU A 78 24.84 2.34 24.32
C LEU A 78 25.97 3.26 24.82
N GLU A 79 25.79 4.58 24.69
CA GLU A 79 26.75 5.60 25.11
C GLU A 79 27.05 5.57 26.63
N ASN A 80 26.07 5.13 27.44
CA ASN A 80 26.21 5.01 28.89
C ASN A 80 26.57 3.60 29.36
N GLY A 81 26.95 2.70 28.44
CA GLY A 81 27.44 1.37 28.77
C GLY A 81 26.38 0.43 29.38
N ILE A 82 25.09 0.70 29.12
CA ILE A 82 24.00 -0.20 29.51
C ILE A 82 23.97 -1.39 28.53
N GLN A 83 23.80 -2.60 29.06
CA GLN A 83 23.85 -3.81 28.22
C GLN A 83 22.54 -4.01 27.48
N ILE A 84 22.60 -3.96 26.15
CA ILE A 84 21.45 -4.16 25.26
C ILE A 84 21.58 -5.50 24.54
N PHE A 85 20.45 -6.17 24.38
CA PHE A 85 20.24 -7.38 23.63
C PHE A 85 19.08 -7.16 22.65
N GLN A 86 19.06 -7.96 21.59
CA GLN A 86 18.07 -7.83 20.54
C GLN A 86 17.19 -9.06 20.49
N SER A 87 15.89 -8.86 20.39
CA SER A 87 14.92 -9.89 20.04
C SER A 87 14.02 -9.31 18.97
N ASP A 88 14.14 -9.82 17.75
CA ASP A 88 13.29 -9.40 16.64
C ASP A 88 11.81 -9.73 16.98
N ASP A 89 10.89 -8.85 16.60
CA ASP A 89 9.44 -8.96 16.84
C ASP A 89 9.03 -9.10 18.34
N ASN A 90 9.86 -8.57 19.26
CA ASN A 90 9.56 -8.64 20.69
C ASN A 90 8.33 -7.80 21.06
N LEU A 91 7.30 -8.45 21.59
CA LEU A 91 6.10 -7.78 22.13
C LEU A 91 5.94 -7.97 23.64
N ILE A 92 6.76 -8.81 24.26
CA ILE A 92 6.66 -9.13 25.68
C ILE A 92 7.41 -8.05 26.46
N SER A 93 6.66 -7.30 27.26
CA SER A 93 7.24 -6.21 28.07
C SER A 93 7.20 -6.52 29.55
N PHE A 94 8.32 -6.38 30.23
CA PHE A 94 8.41 -6.50 31.68
C PHE A 94 9.61 -5.74 32.22
N VAL A 95 9.52 -5.38 33.50
CA VAL A 95 10.64 -4.92 34.32
C VAL A 95 10.76 -5.86 35.51
N ILE A 96 11.97 -6.35 35.79
CA ILE A 96 12.26 -7.24 36.91
C ILE A 96 13.49 -6.68 37.64
N THR A 97 13.36 -6.57 38.95
CA THR A 97 14.46 -6.32 39.89
C THR A 97 14.68 -7.56 40.74
N ASP A 98 15.68 -7.56 41.62
CA ASP A 98 15.90 -8.66 42.58
C ASP A 98 14.76 -8.81 43.59
N ILE A 99 13.93 -7.77 43.79
CA ILE A 99 12.89 -7.72 44.82
C ILE A 99 11.51 -8.01 44.21
N VAL A 100 11.23 -7.45 43.03
CA VAL A 100 9.90 -7.46 42.40
C VAL A 100 9.98 -7.32 40.89
N GLY A 101 8.99 -7.87 40.18
CA GLY A 101 8.80 -7.66 38.75
C GLY A 101 7.37 -7.36 38.35
N TYR A 102 7.20 -6.69 37.21
CA TYR A 102 5.91 -6.32 36.62
C TYR A 102 5.91 -6.60 35.11
N PHE A 103 4.84 -7.21 34.61
CA PHE A 103 4.51 -7.14 33.19
C PHE A 103 4.07 -5.71 32.89
N LEU A 104 4.55 -5.17 31.78
CA LEU A 104 4.21 -3.85 31.28
C LEU A 104 3.34 -4.00 30.04
N PHE A 105 2.38 -3.11 29.86
CA PHE A 105 1.54 -3.07 28.67
C PHE A 105 1.78 -1.73 27.95
N PRO A 106 2.91 -1.58 27.24
CA PRO A 106 3.21 -0.34 26.54
C PRO A 106 2.23 -0.15 25.38
N HIS A 107 1.76 1.08 25.22
CA HIS A 107 1.00 1.48 24.05
C HIS A 107 1.94 2.24 23.10
N SER A 108 1.71 2.09 21.80
CA SER A 108 2.42 2.90 20.81
C SER A 108 2.11 4.38 21.01
N ARG A 109 3.15 5.22 20.96
CA ARG A 109 3.04 6.68 21.10
C ARG A 109 2.16 7.31 20.01
N ILE A 110 1.94 6.62 18.89
CA ILE A 110 1.04 7.07 17.81
C ILE A 110 -0.41 7.15 18.31
N PHE A 111 -0.79 6.28 19.24
CA PHE A 111 -2.18 6.17 19.68
C PHE A 111 -2.47 6.86 21.03
N ILE A 112 -1.45 7.29 21.78
CA ILE A 112 -1.64 7.86 23.14
C ILE A 112 -1.63 9.39 23.11
N GLU A 113 -2.70 10.00 23.64
CA GLU A 113 -2.70 11.43 24.03
C GLU A 113 -2.40 11.64 25.53
N LYS A 114 -2.84 10.72 26.38
CA LYS A 114 -2.55 10.63 27.83
C LYS A 114 -2.63 9.17 28.26
N SER A 115 -1.68 8.69 29.07
CA SER A 115 -1.75 7.36 29.68
C SER A 115 -3.02 7.22 30.52
N ARG A 116 -3.88 6.24 30.20
CA ARG A 116 -5.13 5.95 30.94
C ARG A 116 -5.17 4.48 31.35
N GLY A 117 -5.67 4.21 32.55
CA GLY A 117 -5.92 2.85 33.05
C GLY A 117 -4.70 2.13 33.63
N THR A 118 -4.96 0.95 34.19
CA THR A 118 -3.96 0.00 34.68
C THR A 118 -3.15 -0.55 33.51
N ASN A 119 -1.82 -0.50 33.61
CA ASN A 119 -0.90 -0.94 32.56
C ASN A 119 0.31 -1.71 33.10
N ALA A 120 0.24 -2.14 34.36
CA ALA A 120 1.22 -3.01 34.97
C ALA A 120 0.54 -4.13 35.79
N PHE A 121 1.13 -5.32 35.75
CA PHE A 121 0.68 -6.48 36.54
C PHE A 121 1.87 -7.13 37.23
N LYS A 122 1.77 -7.32 38.54
CA LYS A 122 2.86 -7.89 39.36
C LYS A 122 3.12 -9.34 38.95
N ILE A 123 4.37 -9.66 38.65
CA ILE A 123 4.81 -10.99 38.23
C ILE A 123 5.03 -11.86 39.47
N ASP A 124 4.55 -13.10 39.42
CA ASP A 124 4.83 -14.09 40.47
C ASP A 124 6.29 -14.60 40.39
N PRO A 125 6.86 -15.10 41.50
CA PRO A 125 8.26 -15.51 41.54
C PRO A 125 8.65 -16.60 40.52
N VAL A 126 7.72 -17.49 40.15
CA VAL A 126 7.99 -18.56 39.16
C VAL A 126 8.11 -17.95 37.77
N SER A 127 7.17 -17.09 37.40
CA SER A 127 7.20 -16.37 36.12
C SER A 127 8.44 -15.47 35.99
N ILE A 128 8.90 -14.84 37.08
CA ILE A 128 10.17 -14.08 37.08
C ILE A 128 11.34 -14.98 36.66
N LYS A 129 11.45 -16.19 37.24
CA LYS A 129 12.52 -17.14 36.90
C LYS A 129 12.45 -17.57 35.45
N LEU A 130 11.25 -17.88 34.94
CA LEU A 130 11.04 -18.27 33.54
C LEU A 130 11.42 -17.15 32.58
N LEU A 131 11.04 -15.90 32.87
CA LEU A 131 11.37 -14.74 32.03
C LEU A 131 12.88 -14.47 32.03
N LYS A 132 13.54 -14.50 33.19
CA LYS A 132 15.00 -14.39 33.29
C LYS A 132 15.70 -15.49 32.46
N GLN A 133 15.26 -16.73 32.58
CA GLN A 133 15.80 -17.86 31.81
C GLN A 133 15.52 -17.74 30.31
N TYR A 134 14.34 -17.29 29.90
CA TYR A 134 14.03 -17.19 28.47
C TYR A 134 14.75 -16.02 27.80
N PHE A 135 14.74 -14.84 28.40
CA PHE A 135 15.26 -13.61 27.78
C PHE A 135 16.75 -13.36 28.07
N PHE A 136 17.28 -13.92 29.15
CA PHE A 136 18.63 -13.61 29.65
C PHE A 136 19.46 -14.86 29.97
N ALA A 137 19.07 -16.07 29.54
CA ALA A 137 19.81 -17.31 29.82
C ALA A 137 21.29 -17.26 29.44
N THR A 138 21.64 -16.51 28.40
CA THR A 138 23.03 -16.39 27.92
C THR A 138 23.90 -15.52 28.84
N LEU A 139 23.32 -14.86 29.85
CA LEU A 139 23.99 -13.92 30.75
C LEU A 139 24.30 -14.48 32.13
N PHE A 140 23.69 -15.62 32.49
CA PHE A 140 23.90 -16.26 33.77
C PHE A 140 24.48 -17.66 33.54
N ASP A 141 25.54 -18.00 34.28
CA ASP A 141 25.97 -19.40 34.41
C ASP A 141 24.77 -20.22 34.88
N LYS A 142 24.51 -21.36 34.24
CA LYS A 142 23.39 -22.27 34.57
C LYS A 142 23.32 -22.62 36.06
N ASP A 143 24.46 -22.57 36.75
CA ASP A 143 24.63 -22.94 38.15
C ASP A 143 24.48 -21.77 39.14
N LYS A 144 24.27 -20.53 38.68
CA LYS A 144 24.16 -19.33 39.55
C LYS A 144 22.76 -18.72 39.66
N LEU A 145 21.77 -19.26 38.95
CA LEU A 145 20.35 -18.91 39.12
C LEU A 145 19.72 -19.63 40.34
N GLU A 146 20.48 -19.80 41.42
CA GLU A 146 19.97 -20.13 42.74
C GLU A 146 19.51 -18.83 43.43
N ASP A 147 18.49 -18.18 42.87
CA ASP A 147 17.69 -17.25 43.64
C ASP A 147 16.92 -18.08 44.69
N ASN A 148 17.06 -17.73 45.97
CA ASN A 148 16.43 -18.34 47.16
C ASN A 148 14.89 -18.15 47.18
N VAL A 149 14.21 -18.43 46.07
CA VAL A 149 12.75 -18.46 46.02
C VAL A 149 12.31 -19.78 46.65
N ILE A 150 11.74 -19.68 47.86
CA ILE A 150 11.10 -20.81 48.54
C ILE A 150 9.92 -21.28 47.65
N LEU A 151 10.15 -22.35 46.89
CA LEU A 151 9.20 -22.99 45.96
C LEU A 151 8.11 -23.81 46.69
N GLU A 152 7.90 -23.60 47.99
CA GLU A 152 6.94 -24.37 48.78
C GLU A 152 5.50 -24.22 48.25
N ASP A 153 5.17 -23.07 47.65
CA ASP A 153 3.82 -22.77 47.14
C ASP A 153 3.65 -22.88 45.60
N ALA A 154 4.70 -23.29 44.87
CA ALA A 154 4.59 -23.48 43.42
C ALA A 154 3.85 -24.79 43.09
N SER A 155 2.81 -24.73 42.25
CA SER A 155 2.06 -25.93 41.85
C SER A 155 2.99 -26.96 41.19
N ASN A 156 2.67 -28.25 41.33
CA ASN A 156 3.47 -29.34 40.73
C ASN A 156 3.62 -29.18 39.21
N HIS A 157 2.63 -28.60 38.53
CA HIS A 157 2.70 -28.31 37.10
C HIS A 157 3.81 -27.30 36.74
N PHE A 158 4.06 -26.31 37.61
CA PHE A 158 5.14 -25.35 37.40
C PHE A 158 6.52 -25.95 37.66
N LYS A 159 6.62 -26.89 38.61
CA LYS A 159 7.87 -27.63 38.87
C LYS A 159 8.26 -28.48 37.65
N GLU A 160 7.29 -29.16 37.05
CA GLU A 160 7.49 -29.92 35.79
C GLU A 160 7.93 -29.01 34.62
N ILE A 161 7.34 -27.81 34.50
CA ILE A 161 7.77 -26.83 33.49
C ILE A 161 9.23 -26.41 33.73
N LEU A 162 9.60 -26.05 34.96
CA LEU A 162 10.97 -25.64 35.31
C LEU A 162 11.99 -26.78 35.06
N GLU A 163 11.65 -28.02 35.41
CA GLU A 163 12.49 -29.19 35.12
C GLU A 163 12.62 -29.46 33.62
N GLY A 164 11.54 -29.25 32.84
CA GLY A 164 11.56 -29.33 31.38
C GLY A 164 12.45 -28.25 30.73
N PHE A 165 12.39 -27.02 31.23
CA PHE A 165 13.21 -25.89 30.74
C PHE A 165 14.70 -26.10 31.00
N ASN A 166 15.08 -26.65 32.16
CA ASN A 166 16.47 -26.99 32.46
C ASN A 166 17.05 -28.04 31.49
N ASN A 167 16.20 -28.95 31.00
CA ASN A 167 16.60 -30.07 30.13
C ASN A 167 16.53 -29.74 28.62
N LYS A 168 15.71 -28.76 28.22
CA LYS A 168 15.63 -28.23 26.85
C LYS A 168 15.32 -26.74 26.94
N LEU A 169 16.34 -25.88 26.90
CA LEU A 169 16.08 -24.46 26.71
C LEU A 169 15.33 -24.30 25.37
N PRO A 170 14.15 -23.64 25.32
CA PRO A 170 13.66 -23.14 24.06
C PRO A 170 14.74 -22.21 23.49
N LEU A 171 15.02 -22.32 22.20
CA LEU A 171 15.91 -21.40 21.48
C LEU A 171 15.40 -19.98 21.74
N SER A 172 16.08 -19.22 22.60
CA SER A 172 15.74 -17.82 22.81
C SER A 172 16.08 -17.09 21.51
N ASN A 173 15.12 -16.35 20.95
CA ASN A 173 15.39 -15.45 19.83
C ASN A 173 16.20 -14.21 20.25
N VAL A 174 16.56 -14.11 21.54
CA VAL A 174 17.42 -13.07 22.07
C VAL A 174 18.86 -13.31 21.65
N ILE A 175 19.43 -12.36 20.93
CA ILE A 175 20.81 -12.33 20.47
C ILE A 175 21.53 -11.09 21.03
N ARG A 176 22.85 -11.02 20.84
CA ARG A 176 23.59 -9.78 21.10
C ARG A 176 23.06 -8.68 20.20
N PHE A 177 23.04 -7.46 20.72
CA PHE A 177 22.65 -6.29 19.95
C PHE A 177 23.54 -6.14 18.71
N ASP A 178 22.91 -5.90 17.55
CA ASP A 178 23.60 -5.74 16.28
C ASP A 178 23.85 -4.26 15.99
N ASP A 179 25.06 -3.80 16.33
CA ASP A 179 25.50 -2.42 16.12
C ASP A 179 25.48 -2.01 14.64
N GLN A 180 25.79 -2.95 13.73
CA GLN A 180 25.80 -2.67 12.29
C GLN A 180 24.38 -2.48 11.74
N LYS A 181 23.45 -3.34 12.16
CA LYS A 181 22.02 -3.19 11.87
C LYS A 181 21.49 -1.88 12.45
N HIS A 182 21.89 -1.52 13.68
CA HIS A 182 21.48 -0.27 14.30
C HIS A 182 21.91 0.96 13.49
N GLU A 183 23.19 1.04 13.11
CA GLU A 183 23.70 2.16 12.30
C GLU A 183 23.04 2.24 10.92
N SER A 184 22.75 1.08 10.29
CA SER A 184 21.98 1.02 9.03
C SER A 184 20.57 1.57 9.21
N ASN A 185 19.85 1.16 10.27
CA ASN A 185 18.52 1.64 10.57
C ASN A 185 18.51 3.15 10.85
N LYS A 186 19.49 3.64 11.60
CA LYS A 186 19.70 5.07 11.89
C LYS A 186 19.85 5.90 10.61
N GLN A 187 20.62 5.42 9.63
CA GLN A 187 20.75 6.12 8.34
C GLN A 187 19.43 6.15 7.56
N LYS A 188 18.71 5.04 7.50
CA LYS A 188 17.41 4.98 6.80
C LYS A 188 16.34 5.84 7.47
N LEU A 189 16.32 5.88 8.79
CA LEU A 189 15.43 6.76 9.56
C LEU A 189 15.85 8.24 9.43
N LYS A 190 17.13 8.57 9.20
CA LYS A 190 17.53 9.94 8.83
C LYS A 190 17.04 10.35 7.44
N ILE A 191 17.10 9.45 6.47
CA ILE A 191 16.64 9.70 5.09
C ILE A 191 15.11 9.81 5.06
N ASN A 192 14.42 8.94 5.80
CA ASN A 192 12.96 8.89 5.89
C ASN A 192 12.53 8.84 7.36
N PRO A 193 12.48 10.00 8.05
CA PRO A 193 12.14 10.05 9.46
C PRO A 193 10.72 9.54 9.71
N PRO A 194 10.49 8.83 10.83
CA PRO A 194 9.14 8.50 11.23
C PRO A 194 8.37 9.79 11.44
N ASN A 195 7.11 9.80 11.02
CA ASN A 195 6.25 10.93 11.32
C ASN A 195 6.13 11.06 12.85
N PRO A 196 6.15 12.28 13.40
CA PRO A 196 5.82 12.50 14.79
C PRO A 196 4.50 11.80 15.14
N PRO A 197 4.41 11.13 16.30
CA PRO A 197 3.24 10.33 16.65
C PRO A 197 1.90 11.08 16.54
N ASP A 198 1.86 12.35 16.96
CA ASP A 198 0.67 13.21 16.83
C ASP A 198 0.27 13.47 15.37
N LEU A 199 1.25 13.64 14.49
CA LEU A 199 1.02 13.85 13.06
C LEU A 199 0.50 12.56 12.42
N GLN A 200 1.10 11.41 12.72
CA GLN A 200 0.66 10.12 12.21
C GLN A 200 -0.76 9.78 12.69
N ARG A 201 -1.10 10.07 13.96
CA ARG A 201 -2.46 9.89 14.49
C ARG A 201 -3.49 10.66 13.68
N GLN A 202 -3.17 11.90 13.34
CA GLN A 202 -4.08 12.78 12.61
C GLN A 202 -4.21 12.36 11.14
N ILE A 203 -3.10 12.02 10.47
CA ILE A 203 -3.14 11.43 9.12
C ILE A 203 -4.03 10.20 9.13
N ASN A 204 -3.87 9.29 10.09
CA ASN A 204 -4.70 8.10 10.19
C ASN A 204 -6.19 8.43 10.44
N THR A 205 -6.47 9.48 11.23
CA THR A 205 -7.85 9.92 11.49
C THR A 205 -8.54 10.41 10.22
N TYR A 206 -7.84 11.14 9.34
CA TYR A 206 -8.40 11.65 8.10
C TYR A 206 -8.37 10.64 6.95
N SER A 207 -7.33 9.81 6.85
CA SER A 207 -7.27 8.69 5.90
C SER A 207 -8.33 7.62 6.20
N ALA A 208 -8.82 7.53 7.44
CA ALA A 208 -9.99 6.72 7.79
C ALA A 208 -11.32 7.31 7.27
N LYS A 209 -11.37 8.60 6.90
CA LYS A 209 -12.58 9.27 6.39
C LYS A 209 -12.61 9.31 4.86
N ILE A 210 -11.47 9.59 4.22
CA ILE A 210 -11.40 9.81 2.77
C ILE A 210 -10.10 9.25 2.15
N GLN A 211 -10.13 9.01 0.85
CA GLN A 211 -8.96 8.63 0.04
C GLN A 211 -9.01 9.31 -1.32
N PHE A 212 -7.85 9.48 -1.96
CA PHE A 212 -7.81 9.78 -3.38
C PHE A 212 -8.11 8.51 -4.18
N VAL A 213 -8.83 8.68 -5.29
CA VAL A 213 -9.08 7.63 -6.26
C VAL A 213 -8.85 8.14 -7.67
N GLU A 214 -8.18 7.33 -8.47
CA GLU A 214 -7.97 7.56 -9.90
C GLU A 214 -8.69 6.47 -10.67
N LEU A 215 -9.83 6.81 -11.30
CA LEU A 215 -10.64 5.87 -12.09
C LEU A 215 -10.51 6.19 -13.58
N LYS A 216 -9.78 5.33 -14.30
CA LYS A 216 -9.55 5.44 -15.74
C LYS A 216 -10.43 4.47 -16.51
N PHE A 217 -11.11 5.01 -17.52
CA PHE A 217 -11.78 4.23 -18.55
C PHE A 217 -11.01 4.39 -19.86
N SER A 218 -10.25 3.36 -20.22
CA SER A 218 -9.44 3.33 -21.44
C SER A 218 -10.30 2.85 -22.62
N GLY A 219 -9.92 3.22 -23.85
CA GLY A 219 -10.60 2.72 -25.06
C GLY A 219 -11.96 3.35 -25.37
N GLY A 220 -12.43 4.33 -24.58
CA GLY A 220 -13.72 5.01 -24.73
C GLY A 220 -13.98 5.78 -26.05
N ASN A 221 -12.97 5.89 -26.93
CA ASN A 221 -13.04 6.60 -28.22
C ASN A 221 -12.86 5.64 -29.41
N ILE A 222 -13.32 4.40 -29.28
CA ILE A 222 -13.15 3.36 -30.32
C ILE A 222 -13.78 3.75 -31.66
N GLN A 223 -14.89 4.50 -31.64
CA GLN A 223 -15.60 4.99 -32.83
C GLN A 223 -14.69 5.77 -33.80
N ASN A 224 -13.86 6.67 -33.27
CA ASN A 224 -12.93 7.47 -34.09
C ASN A 224 -11.87 6.61 -34.78
N LYS A 225 -11.50 5.46 -34.18
CA LYS A 225 -10.53 4.52 -34.75
C LYS A 225 -11.17 3.58 -35.78
N ILE A 226 -12.48 3.36 -35.67
CA ILE A 226 -13.27 2.42 -36.50
C ILE A 226 -13.70 3.09 -37.81
N ILE A 227 -14.25 4.30 -37.78
CA ILE A 227 -15.02 4.84 -38.92
C ILE A 227 -14.16 5.31 -40.11
N GLN A 228 -12.86 5.57 -39.92
CA GLN A 228 -12.02 6.16 -40.96
C GLN A 228 -10.84 5.27 -41.34
N LEU A 229 -10.77 4.87 -42.61
CA LEU A 229 -9.55 4.31 -43.19
C LEU A 229 -8.55 5.46 -43.43
N PRO A 230 -7.38 5.48 -42.76
CA PRO A 230 -6.43 6.57 -42.92
C PRO A 230 -6.02 6.75 -44.39
N PRO A 231 -5.87 7.98 -44.91
CA PRO A 231 -5.44 8.18 -46.31
C PRO A 231 -4.10 7.56 -46.68
N LYS A 232 -3.25 7.28 -45.67
CA LYS A 232 -1.96 6.61 -45.85
C LYS A 232 -2.06 5.08 -45.83
N ALA A 233 -3.23 4.51 -45.52
CA ALA A 233 -3.44 3.07 -45.42
C ALA A 233 -3.64 2.40 -46.80
N ILE A 234 -3.98 3.18 -47.84
CA ILE A 234 -4.15 2.70 -49.22
C ILE A 234 -2.90 3.10 -50.05
N PRO A 235 -1.98 2.17 -50.36
CA PRO A 235 -0.75 2.46 -51.10
C PRO A 235 -0.99 2.40 -52.62
N ILE A 236 -1.91 3.22 -53.14
CA ILE A 236 -2.26 3.26 -54.57
C ILE A 236 -1.93 4.65 -55.14
N ASN A 237 -1.23 4.69 -56.28
CA ASN A 237 -0.79 5.91 -56.96
C ASN A 237 -1.87 6.51 -57.91
N SER A 238 -3.15 6.40 -57.55
CA SER A 238 -4.26 6.99 -58.30
C SER A 238 -5.19 7.71 -57.32
N ASP A 239 -5.23 9.04 -57.41
CA ASP A 239 -6.07 9.87 -56.55
C ASP A 239 -7.57 9.61 -56.78
N GLU A 240 -7.96 9.29 -58.02
CA GLU A 240 -9.33 8.91 -58.37
C GLU A 240 -9.75 7.60 -57.70
N LEU A 241 -8.92 6.55 -57.82
CA LEU A 241 -9.19 5.26 -57.18
C LEU A 241 -9.16 5.40 -55.65
N LYS A 242 -8.23 6.18 -55.10
CA LYS A 242 -8.14 6.44 -53.67
C LYS A 242 -9.38 7.15 -53.14
N SER A 243 -9.86 8.17 -53.83
CA SER A 243 -11.08 8.89 -53.46
C SER A 243 -12.31 7.99 -53.59
N LEU A 244 -12.40 7.16 -54.63
CA LEU A 244 -13.50 6.21 -54.83
C LEU A 244 -13.56 5.18 -53.69
N LEU A 245 -12.40 4.58 -53.36
CA LEU A 245 -12.29 3.61 -52.28
C LEU A 245 -12.59 4.24 -50.91
N GLN A 246 -12.07 5.44 -50.62
CA GLN A 246 -12.39 6.15 -49.37
C GLN A 246 -13.88 6.50 -49.24
N THR A 247 -14.53 6.91 -50.33
CA THR A 247 -15.95 7.30 -50.32
C THR A 247 -16.86 6.09 -50.11
N ARG A 248 -16.52 4.95 -50.73
CA ARG A 248 -17.35 3.74 -50.73
C ARG A 248 -17.07 2.81 -49.55
N ILE A 249 -15.87 2.89 -48.97
CA ILE A 249 -15.39 1.97 -47.93
C ILE A 249 -15.23 2.75 -46.63
N LYS A 250 -16.37 3.08 -46.01
CA LYS A 250 -16.40 3.32 -44.57
C LYS A 250 -16.15 1.97 -43.90
N ILE A 251 -15.08 1.84 -43.12
CA ILE A 251 -14.85 0.61 -42.36
C ILE A 251 -16.02 0.49 -41.38
N PHE A 252 -16.65 -0.68 -41.30
CA PHE A 252 -17.77 -0.95 -40.38
C PHE A 252 -19.01 -0.08 -40.64
N GLN A 253 -19.58 -0.17 -41.85
CA GLN A 253 -20.86 0.48 -42.13
C GLN A 253 -21.93 0.08 -41.08
N ASN A 254 -22.69 1.07 -40.61
CA ASN A 254 -23.76 0.93 -39.61
C ASN A 254 -23.30 0.37 -38.25
N PHE A 255 -22.02 0.49 -37.90
CA PHE A 255 -21.54 0.11 -36.57
C PHE A 255 -22.27 0.85 -35.44
N ASP A 256 -22.62 2.12 -35.68
CA ASP A 256 -23.36 2.94 -34.72
C ASP A 256 -24.79 2.42 -34.46
N GLU A 257 -25.37 1.64 -35.38
CA GLU A 257 -26.70 1.04 -35.25
C GLU A 257 -26.66 -0.34 -34.56
N ASN A 258 -25.46 -0.87 -34.29
CA ASN A 258 -25.28 -2.19 -33.70
C ASN A 258 -25.66 -2.19 -32.20
N ASN A 259 -26.43 -3.20 -31.78
CA ASN A 259 -26.87 -3.35 -30.38
C ASN A 259 -25.69 -3.45 -29.38
N GLU A 260 -24.60 -4.13 -29.73
CA GLU A 260 -23.41 -4.20 -28.87
C GLU A 260 -22.70 -2.85 -28.76
N TYR A 261 -22.69 -2.06 -29.82
CA TYR A 261 -22.16 -0.69 -29.74
C TYR A 261 -23.03 0.21 -28.85
N GLN A 262 -24.36 0.07 -28.92
CA GLN A 262 -25.26 0.78 -28.01
C GLN A 262 -25.04 0.37 -26.54
N LYS A 263 -24.78 -0.92 -26.27
CA LYS A 263 -24.36 -1.39 -24.94
C LYS A 263 -23.03 -0.77 -24.50
N PHE A 264 -22.09 -0.56 -25.41
CA PHE A 264 -20.82 0.14 -25.13
C PHE A 264 -21.03 1.61 -24.73
N ILE A 265 -21.91 2.33 -25.43
CA ILE A 265 -22.26 3.70 -25.06
C ILE A 265 -22.89 3.74 -23.67
N LYS A 266 -23.82 2.84 -23.39
CA LYS A 266 -24.45 2.71 -22.07
C LYS A 266 -23.44 2.38 -20.96
N LEU A 267 -22.45 1.53 -21.23
CA LEU A 267 -21.36 1.24 -20.30
C LEU A 267 -20.58 2.51 -19.95
N LYS A 268 -20.27 3.36 -20.94
CA LYS A 268 -19.59 4.64 -20.71
C LYS A 268 -20.42 5.57 -19.83
N GLU A 269 -21.72 5.68 -20.09
CA GLU A 269 -22.65 6.44 -19.26
C GLU A 269 -22.70 5.92 -17.82
N ASN A 270 -22.77 4.60 -17.64
CA ASN A 270 -22.76 3.98 -16.31
C ASN A 270 -21.47 4.29 -15.54
N VAL A 271 -20.32 4.31 -16.21
CA VAL A 271 -19.03 4.68 -15.58
C VAL A 271 -19.05 6.15 -15.16
N ASP A 272 -19.62 7.04 -15.97
CA ASP A 272 -19.74 8.45 -15.61
C ASP A 272 -20.74 8.68 -14.47
N ASP A 273 -21.82 7.90 -14.41
CA ASP A 273 -22.76 7.95 -13.29
C ASP A 273 -22.17 7.38 -12.00
N LEU A 274 -21.36 6.31 -12.10
CA LEU A 274 -20.56 5.81 -10.97
C LEU A 274 -19.65 6.92 -10.42
N ARG A 275 -18.96 7.66 -11.31
CA ARG A 275 -18.12 8.80 -10.91
C ARG A 275 -18.94 9.86 -10.18
N LYS A 276 -20.08 10.28 -10.74
CA LYS A 276 -20.93 11.32 -10.13
C LYS A 276 -21.49 10.91 -8.76
N ARG A 277 -21.81 9.63 -8.57
CA ARG A 277 -22.43 9.13 -7.33
C ARG A 277 -21.44 9.03 -6.18
N TYR A 278 -20.24 8.53 -6.45
CA TYR A 278 -19.29 8.14 -5.40
C TYR A 278 -18.06 9.04 -5.30
N LEU A 279 -17.70 9.75 -6.39
CA LEU A 279 -16.44 10.44 -6.50
C LEU A 279 -16.63 11.95 -6.55
N THR A 280 -15.88 12.66 -5.72
CA THR A 280 -15.81 14.12 -5.75
C THR A 280 -14.57 14.54 -6.53
N PRO A 281 -14.68 15.06 -7.76
CA PRO A 281 -13.51 15.47 -8.54
C PRO A 281 -12.78 16.60 -7.83
N ILE A 282 -11.46 16.69 -7.96
CA ILE A 282 -10.64 17.77 -7.39
C ILE A 282 -9.69 18.37 -8.44
N LYS A 283 -9.42 19.66 -8.33
CA LYS A 283 -8.60 20.44 -9.26
C LYS A 283 -7.13 20.42 -8.86
N CYS A 284 -6.84 20.43 -7.57
CA CYS A 284 -5.46 20.49 -7.04
C CYS A 284 -4.64 19.22 -7.34
N ARG A 285 -5.29 18.12 -7.73
CA ARG A 285 -4.65 16.86 -8.13
C ARG A 285 -5.28 16.36 -9.44
N PRO A 286 -4.77 16.78 -10.60
CA PRO A 286 -5.34 16.40 -11.89
C PRO A 286 -5.46 14.88 -12.06
N GLY A 287 -6.61 14.42 -12.56
CA GLY A 287 -6.89 12.99 -12.77
C GLY A 287 -7.32 12.22 -11.52
N LYS A 288 -7.25 12.84 -10.34
CA LYS A 288 -7.72 12.23 -9.08
C LYS A 288 -9.05 12.84 -8.63
N SER A 289 -9.83 12.02 -7.95
CA SER A 289 -11.03 12.40 -7.22
C SER A 289 -10.91 11.97 -5.77
N ILE A 290 -11.80 12.42 -4.91
CA ILE A 290 -11.93 11.95 -3.53
C ILE A 290 -13.09 10.98 -3.43
N ILE A 291 -12.89 9.90 -2.68
CA ILE A 291 -13.94 8.99 -2.24
C ILE A 291 -14.01 9.01 -0.71
N LYS A 292 -15.22 8.99 -0.15
CA LYS A 292 -15.44 8.77 1.28
C LYS A 292 -15.29 7.28 1.58
N ILE A 293 -14.55 6.93 2.63
CA ILE A 293 -14.27 5.53 2.99
C ILE A 293 -15.55 4.74 3.23
N GLU A 294 -16.57 5.37 3.83
CA GLU A 294 -17.89 4.77 4.06
C GLU A 294 -18.59 4.31 2.77
N GLN A 295 -18.31 4.96 1.64
CA GLN A 295 -18.90 4.64 0.33
C GLN A 295 -18.05 3.69 -0.51
N LYS A 296 -16.81 3.40 -0.06
CA LYS A 296 -15.82 2.64 -0.83
C LYS A 296 -16.27 1.21 -1.14
N GLU A 297 -16.91 0.55 -0.18
CA GLU A 297 -17.39 -0.82 -0.36
C GLU A 297 -18.46 -0.91 -1.46
N GLU A 298 -19.44 0.00 -1.44
CA GLU A 298 -20.51 0.05 -2.43
C GLU A 298 -19.99 0.44 -3.82
N PHE A 299 -19.12 1.46 -3.88
CA PHE A 299 -18.40 1.83 -5.10
C PHE A 299 -17.66 0.63 -5.72
N PHE A 300 -16.94 -0.15 -4.90
CA PHE A 300 -16.17 -1.30 -5.38
C PHE A 300 -17.08 -2.42 -5.90
N LYS A 301 -18.23 -2.66 -5.25
CA LYS A 301 -19.25 -3.61 -5.74
C LYS A 301 -19.77 -3.20 -7.12
N GLU A 302 -20.16 -1.94 -7.31
CA GLU A 302 -20.64 -1.45 -8.60
C GLU A 302 -19.55 -1.43 -9.68
N LEU A 303 -18.33 -1.00 -9.34
CA LEU A 303 -17.19 -1.00 -10.25
C LEU A 303 -16.86 -2.41 -10.77
N ASN A 304 -16.87 -3.41 -9.88
CA ASN A 304 -16.61 -4.79 -10.28
C ASN A 304 -17.71 -5.36 -11.18
N LYS A 305 -18.96 -4.92 -11.01
CA LYS A 305 -20.04 -5.26 -11.93
C LYS A 305 -19.76 -4.68 -13.32
N LEU A 306 -19.38 -3.40 -13.40
CA LEU A 306 -19.03 -2.75 -14.66
C LEU A 306 -17.80 -3.37 -15.32
N LYS A 307 -16.79 -3.80 -14.55
CA LYS A 307 -15.64 -4.55 -15.08
C LYS A 307 -16.05 -5.86 -15.75
N LYS A 308 -16.91 -6.66 -15.11
CA LYS A 308 -17.44 -7.90 -15.69
C LYS A 308 -18.28 -7.65 -16.94
N GLU A 309 -19.10 -6.60 -16.91
CA GLU A 309 -19.86 -6.16 -18.09
C GLU A 309 -18.92 -5.75 -19.23
N THR A 310 -17.82 -5.06 -18.91
CA THR A 310 -16.78 -4.67 -19.88
C THR A 310 -16.11 -5.89 -20.51
N GLU A 311 -15.73 -6.91 -19.73
CA GLU A 311 -15.09 -8.13 -20.24
C GLU A 311 -16.02 -8.91 -21.19
N THR A 312 -17.30 -9.02 -20.82
CA THR A 312 -18.32 -9.68 -21.63
C THR A 312 -18.54 -8.94 -22.95
N LEU A 313 -18.65 -7.61 -22.87
CA LEU A 313 -18.84 -6.74 -24.03
C LEU A 313 -17.60 -6.72 -24.94
N ASN A 314 -16.39 -6.78 -24.39
CA ASN A 314 -15.16 -6.85 -25.19
C ASN A 314 -15.15 -8.10 -26.07
N SER A 315 -15.65 -9.23 -25.55
CA SER A 315 -15.75 -10.48 -26.31
C SER A 315 -16.76 -10.38 -27.46
N SER A 316 -17.93 -9.77 -27.23
CA SER A 316 -18.94 -9.60 -28.28
C SER A 316 -18.52 -8.56 -29.34
N LEU A 317 -17.94 -7.44 -28.91
CA LEU A 317 -17.41 -6.41 -29.81
C LEU A 317 -16.27 -6.94 -30.68
N LEU A 318 -15.41 -7.83 -30.16
CA LEU A 318 -14.35 -8.46 -30.94
C LEU A 318 -14.90 -9.20 -32.16
N THR A 319 -15.93 -10.04 -31.95
CA THR A 319 -16.57 -10.80 -33.04
C THR A 319 -17.15 -9.86 -34.09
N ILE A 320 -17.92 -8.85 -33.66
CA ILE A 320 -18.59 -7.91 -34.58
C ILE A 320 -17.58 -7.07 -35.37
N LEU A 321 -16.49 -6.65 -34.71
CA LEU A 321 -15.41 -5.91 -35.37
C LEU A 321 -14.54 -6.81 -36.26
N GLU A 322 -14.43 -8.10 -36.01
CA GLU A 322 -13.78 -8.99 -36.98
C GLU A 322 -14.68 -9.26 -38.19
N GLU A 323 -15.97 -9.53 -37.97
CA GLU A 323 -16.96 -9.70 -39.04
C GLU A 323 -17.03 -8.46 -39.94
N GLY A 324 -17.17 -7.26 -39.34
CA GLY A 324 -17.20 -6.03 -40.11
C GLY A 324 -15.89 -5.75 -40.85
N ARG A 325 -14.73 -6.18 -40.32
CA ARG A 325 -13.45 -6.07 -41.01
C ARG A 325 -13.41 -6.96 -42.23
N LEU A 326 -13.84 -8.22 -42.10
CA LEU A 326 -13.92 -9.18 -43.20
C LEU A 326 -14.89 -8.69 -44.29
N ASN A 327 -16.07 -8.23 -43.91
CA ASN A 327 -17.05 -7.66 -44.84
C ASN A 327 -16.49 -6.43 -45.58
N THR A 328 -15.74 -5.57 -44.88
CA THR A 328 -15.07 -4.42 -45.49
C THR A 328 -14.00 -4.86 -46.50
N LEU A 329 -13.23 -5.91 -46.19
CA LEU A 329 -12.24 -6.49 -47.11
C LEU A 329 -12.89 -7.08 -48.36
N ASP A 330 -14.00 -7.77 -48.21
CA ASP A 330 -14.71 -8.37 -49.35
C ASP A 330 -15.36 -7.31 -50.24
N LEU A 331 -15.92 -6.24 -49.64
CA LEU A 331 -16.39 -5.07 -50.38
C LEU A 331 -15.25 -4.37 -51.12
N LEU A 332 -14.10 -4.17 -50.47
CA LEU A 332 -12.90 -3.59 -51.08
C LEU A 332 -12.44 -4.42 -52.29
N LYS A 333 -12.37 -5.74 -52.17
CA LYS A 333 -12.03 -6.64 -53.28
C LYS A 333 -13.01 -6.50 -54.43
N LYS A 334 -14.32 -6.47 -54.14
CA LYS A 334 -15.36 -6.33 -55.16
C LYS A 334 -15.24 -5.01 -55.93
N GLU A 335 -15.15 -3.88 -55.22
CA GLU A 335 -15.04 -2.55 -55.84
C GLU A 335 -13.73 -2.40 -56.65
N LEU A 336 -12.62 -2.99 -56.18
CA LEU A 336 -11.36 -3.02 -56.93
C LEU A 336 -11.47 -3.84 -58.22
N LYS A 337 -12.12 -5.01 -58.17
CA LYS A 337 -12.36 -5.84 -59.36
C LYS A 337 -13.20 -5.06 -60.39
N GLU A 338 -14.31 -4.46 -59.96
CA GLU A 338 -15.18 -3.65 -60.83
C GLU A 338 -14.43 -2.46 -61.45
N PHE A 339 -13.59 -1.77 -60.67
CA PHE A 339 -12.77 -0.68 -61.17
C PHE A 339 -11.74 -1.14 -62.21
N LEU A 340 -11.04 -2.24 -61.96
CA LEU A 340 -10.01 -2.78 -62.87
C LEU A 340 -10.60 -3.36 -64.16
N ILE A 341 -11.83 -3.87 -64.11
CA ILE A 341 -12.58 -4.28 -65.31
C ILE A 341 -12.94 -3.05 -66.15
N LYS A 342 -13.39 -1.96 -65.51
CA LYS A 342 -13.75 -0.72 -66.20
C LYS A 342 -12.53 0.03 -66.73
N ASN A 343 -11.41 -0.05 -66.02
CA ASN A 343 -10.14 0.61 -66.34
C ASN A 343 -9.05 -0.44 -66.52
N GLU A 344 -9.10 -1.16 -67.64
CA GLU A 344 -8.20 -2.29 -67.92
C GLU A 344 -6.71 -1.86 -67.90
N PRO A 345 -5.88 -2.44 -67.01
CA PRO A 345 -4.45 -2.19 -66.98
C PRO A 345 -3.76 -2.58 -68.29
N ASP A 346 -2.75 -1.82 -68.71
CA ASP A 346 -2.04 -2.05 -69.98
C ASP A 346 -1.44 -3.46 -70.10
N GLU A 347 -0.94 -4.00 -68.98
CA GLU A 347 -0.39 -5.36 -68.88
C GLU A 347 -1.42 -6.46 -69.19
N LEU A 348 -2.71 -6.16 -69.07
CA LEU A 348 -3.79 -7.10 -69.36
C LEU A 348 -4.30 -6.97 -70.79
N LYS A 349 -4.13 -5.82 -71.44
CA LYS A 349 -4.64 -5.55 -72.80
C LYS A 349 -4.12 -6.55 -73.84
N SER A 350 -2.90 -7.04 -73.68
CA SER A 350 -2.26 -8.02 -74.59
C SER A 350 -2.75 -9.46 -74.41
N ILE A 351 -3.52 -9.77 -73.37
CA ILE A 351 -4.04 -11.12 -73.11
C ILE A 351 -5.37 -11.29 -73.86
N SER A 352 -5.48 -12.27 -74.76
CA SER A 352 -6.73 -12.50 -75.52
C SER A 352 -7.73 -13.42 -74.79
N ASN A 353 -7.26 -14.24 -73.86
CA ASN A 353 -8.10 -15.17 -73.10
C ASN A 353 -8.76 -14.46 -71.89
N THR A 354 -10.09 -14.39 -71.91
CA THR A 354 -10.92 -13.75 -70.88
C THR A 354 -10.77 -14.40 -69.49
N GLU A 355 -10.67 -15.73 -69.42
CA GLU A 355 -10.54 -16.45 -68.15
C GLU A 355 -9.18 -16.17 -67.48
N ILE A 356 -8.12 -16.06 -68.28
CA ILE A 356 -6.78 -15.67 -67.79
C ILE A 356 -6.80 -14.22 -67.31
N LYS A 357 -7.50 -13.32 -68.02
CA LYS A 357 -7.66 -11.92 -67.61
C LYS A 357 -8.36 -11.78 -66.27
N GLU A 358 -9.47 -12.47 -66.07
CA GLU A 358 -10.22 -12.44 -64.82
C GLU A 358 -9.37 -12.91 -63.64
N ARG A 359 -8.63 -14.01 -63.81
CA ARG A 359 -7.68 -14.50 -62.79
C ARG A 359 -6.59 -13.49 -62.47
N ARG A 360 -6.05 -12.79 -63.49
CA ARG A 360 -5.05 -11.73 -63.28
C ARG A 360 -5.61 -10.53 -62.54
N ILE A 361 -6.83 -10.10 -62.86
CA ILE A 361 -7.52 -9.02 -62.12
C ILE A 361 -7.69 -9.43 -60.66
N GLU A 362 -8.09 -10.67 -60.38
CA GLU A 362 -8.20 -11.19 -59.03
C GLU A 362 -6.86 -11.23 -58.28
N GLU A 363 -5.77 -11.65 -58.93
CA GLU A 363 -4.41 -11.59 -58.37
C GLU A 363 -4.02 -10.15 -57.99
N ILE A 364 -4.25 -9.18 -58.88
CA ILE A 364 -3.93 -7.77 -58.66
C ILE A 364 -4.78 -7.20 -57.52
N SER A 365 -6.09 -7.45 -57.51
CA SER A 365 -6.98 -7.02 -56.43
C SER A 365 -6.54 -7.58 -55.08
N ASN A 366 -6.21 -8.88 -55.01
CA ASN A 366 -5.76 -9.51 -53.77
C ASN A 366 -4.43 -8.93 -53.27
N LYS A 367 -3.48 -8.63 -54.16
CA LYS A 367 -2.22 -7.95 -53.80
C LYS A 367 -2.46 -6.56 -53.24
N ILE A 368 -3.33 -5.77 -53.88
CA ILE A 368 -3.67 -4.42 -53.41
C ILE A 368 -4.35 -4.50 -52.04
N VAL A 369 -5.35 -5.36 -51.85
CA VAL A 369 -6.03 -5.53 -50.56
C VAL A 369 -5.06 -5.97 -49.46
N ALA A 370 -4.16 -6.92 -49.74
CA ALA A 370 -3.16 -7.37 -48.78
C ALA A 370 -2.16 -6.26 -48.37
N SER A 371 -1.96 -5.25 -49.23
CA SER A 371 -1.11 -4.10 -48.93
C SER A 371 -1.78 -3.03 -48.07
N VAL A 372 -3.11 -3.07 -47.91
CA VAL A 372 -3.86 -2.11 -47.09
C VAL A 372 -3.67 -2.42 -45.61
N LYS A 373 -3.16 -1.46 -44.85
CA LYS A 373 -2.95 -1.60 -43.40
C LYS A 373 -4.23 -1.32 -42.62
N PHE A 374 -5.05 -2.35 -42.41
CA PHE A 374 -6.21 -2.27 -41.54
C PHE A 374 -5.81 -2.27 -40.06
N PRO A 375 -6.56 -1.56 -39.19
CA PRO A 375 -6.36 -1.66 -37.74
C PRO A 375 -6.64 -3.09 -37.26
N GLN A 376 -5.80 -3.60 -36.35
CA GLN A 376 -6.00 -4.91 -35.73
C GLN A 376 -7.09 -4.81 -34.66
N VAL A 377 -8.17 -5.58 -34.80
CA VAL A 377 -9.34 -5.52 -33.91
C VAL A 377 -8.97 -5.86 -32.47
N ASP A 378 -8.15 -6.90 -32.27
CA ASP A 378 -7.68 -7.30 -30.94
C ASP A 378 -7.01 -6.14 -30.20
N LYS A 379 -6.20 -5.35 -30.90
CA LYS A 379 -5.54 -4.17 -30.31
C LYS A 379 -6.52 -3.04 -30.01
N LEU A 380 -7.63 -2.92 -30.75
CA LEU A 380 -8.66 -1.94 -30.45
C LEU A 380 -9.43 -2.34 -29.17
N ILE A 381 -9.78 -3.62 -29.05
CA ILE A 381 -10.54 -4.17 -27.92
C ILE A 381 -9.73 -4.27 -26.63
N MET A 382 -8.48 -4.74 -26.69
CA MET A 382 -7.59 -4.84 -25.51
C MET A 382 -7.41 -3.51 -24.76
N ASN A 383 -7.60 -2.38 -25.46
CA ASN A 383 -7.49 -1.06 -24.88
C ASN A 383 -8.75 -0.61 -24.12
N ILE A 384 -9.87 -1.35 -24.20
CA ILE A 384 -11.09 -1.06 -23.46
C ILE A 384 -11.00 -1.72 -22.08
N ASN A 385 -10.71 -0.93 -21.06
CA ASN A 385 -10.61 -1.42 -19.68
C ASN A 385 -10.95 -0.33 -18.66
N LEU A 386 -11.30 -0.79 -17.46
CA LEU A 386 -11.49 0.03 -16.27
C LEU A 386 -10.35 -0.26 -15.30
N THR A 387 -9.62 0.79 -14.91
CA THR A 387 -8.53 0.70 -13.93
C THR A 387 -8.73 1.72 -12.83
N GLU A 388 -8.47 1.31 -11.60
CA GLU A 388 -8.62 2.09 -10.39
C GLU A 388 -7.37 2.04 -9.52
N PHE A 389 -7.03 3.17 -8.92
CA PHE A 389 -5.96 3.28 -7.94
C PHE A 389 -6.44 4.11 -6.75
N PHE A 390 -6.14 3.64 -5.54
CA PHE A 390 -6.42 4.36 -4.29
C PHE A 390 -5.13 4.87 -3.67
N TYR A 391 -5.15 6.09 -3.15
CA TYR A 391 -4.02 6.68 -2.46
C TYR A 391 -4.48 7.30 -1.14
N ASP A 392 -3.77 6.96 -0.07
CA ASP A 392 -3.95 7.61 1.24
C ASP A 392 -3.46 9.04 1.22
N LEU A 393 -4.01 9.84 2.13
CA LEU A 393 -3.51 11.20 2.34
C LEU A 393 -2.15 11.16 3.01
N THR A 394 -1.31 12.10 2.62
CA THR A 394 0.02 12.27 3.19
C THR A 394 0.12 13.59 3.94
N TRP A 395 1.19 13.73 4.73
CA TRP A 395 1.50 15.01 5.36
C TRP A 395 1.61 16.17 4.35
N TYR A 396 2.16 15.90 3.16
CA TYR A 396 2.30 16.91 2.12
C TYR A 396 0.95 17.44 1.61
N ASP A 397 -0.08 16.61 1.60
CA ASP A 397 -1.43 17.04 1.23
C ASP A 397 -2.02 18.00 2.26
N PHE A 398 -1.70 17.84 3.55
CA PHE A 398 -2.11 18.77 4.60
C PHE A 398 -1.34 20.08 4.63
N LYS A 399 -0.18 20.16 3.96
CA LYS A 399 0.55 21.43 3.77
C LYS A 399 -0.03 22.28 2.64
N ASP A 400 -0.77 21.66 1.72
CA ASP A 400 -1.31 22.32 0.53
C ASP A 400 -2.60 23.09 0.87
N GLU A 401 -2.46 24.40 1.00
CA GLU A 401 -3.58 25.30 1.34
C GLU A 401 -4.67 25.32 0.26
N ASN A 402 -4.31 25.13 -1.01
CA ASN A 402 -5.29 25.09 -2.09
C ASN A 402 -6.13 23.82 -2.00
N LEU A 403 -5.49 22.69 -1.67
CA LEU A 403 -6.19 21.42 -1.47
C LEU A 403 -7.14 21.51 -0.27
N LEU A 404 -6.69 22.06 0.86
CA LEU A 404 -7.54 22.24 2.04
C LEU A 404 -8.73 23.17 1.76
N LYS A 405 -8.49 24.25 1.02
CA LYS A 405 -9.57 25.15 0.57
C LYS A 405 -10.57 24.42 -0.32
N GLU A 406 -10.10 23.60 -1.25
CA GLU A 406 -10.97 22.80 -2.12
C GLU A 406 -11.76 21.74 -1.32
N PHE A 407 -11.16 21.11 -0.31
CA PHE A 407 -11.87 20.20 0.60
C PHE A 407 -12.99 20.91 1.36
N ARG A 408 -12.78 22.17 1.75
CA ARG A 408 -13.81 23.01 2.38
C ARG A 408 -14.94 23.33 1.40
N GLU A 409 -14.59 23.84 0.21
CA GLU A 409 -15.54 24.28 -0.82
C GLU A 409 -16.44 23.13 -1.31
N LYS A 410 -15.92 21.89 -1.30
CA LYS A 410 -16.64 20.70 -1.76
C LYS A 410 -17.22 19.85 -0.63
N GLU A 411 -17.17 20.34 0.61
CA GLU A 411 -17.70 19.66 1.80
C GLU A 411 -17.16 18.23 1.97
N ILE A 412 -15.89 18.03 1.57
CA ILE A 412 -15.18 16.76 1.70
C ILE A 412 -14.78 16.53 3.16
N MET A 413 -14.39 17.61 3.85
CA MET A 413 -14.07 17.65 5.28
C MET A 413 -14.86 18.77 5.96
N THR A 414 -15.11 18.63 7.27
CA THR A 414 -15.77 19.69 8.05
C THR A 414 -14.85 20.89 8.27
N ASN A 415 -15.42 22.05 8.62
CA ASN A 415 -14.60 23.21 8.98
C ASN A 415 -13.71 22.94 10.19
N ASP A 416 -14.23 22.22 11.19
CA ASP A 416 -13.48 21.82 12.38
C ASP A 416 -12.30 20.91 12.03
N ASP A 417 -12.51 19.95 11.11
CA ASP A 417 -11.45 19.08 10.60
C ASP A 417 -10.31 19.92 9.97
N ILE A 418 -10.65 20.89 9.12
CA ILE A 418 -9.66 21.72 8.42
C ILE A 418 -8.95 22.67 9.40
N ASP A 419 -9.68 23.27 10.32
CA ASP A 419 -9.10 24.19 11.31
C ASP A 419 -8.15 23.46 12.26
N GLN A 420 -8.44 22.19 12.60
CA GLN A 420 -7.53 21.33 13.34
C GLN A 420 -6.23 21.07 12.55
N ILE A 421 -6.33 20.77 11.25
CA ILE A 421 -5.17 20.61 10.36
C ILE A 421 -4.33 21.90 10.27
N VAL A 422 -4.97 23.06 10.11
CA VAL A 422 -4.28 24.36 10.02
C VAL A 422 -3.58 24.72 11.34
N ARG A 423 -4.22 24.47 12.49
CA ARG A 423 -3.59 24.66 13.80
C ARG A 423 -2.35 23.77 13.95
N MET A 424 -2.44 22.51 13.50
CA MET A 424 -1.31 21.58 13.51
C MET A 424 -0.14 22.10 12.66
N LYS A 425 -0.39 22.57 11.43
CA LYS A 425 0.65 23.14 10.56
C LYS A 425 1.47 24.21 11.29
N LYS A 426 0.78 25.13 11.97
CA LYS A 426 1.44 26.21 12.74
C LYS A 426 2.29 25.69 13.89
N VAL A 427 1.80 24.72 14.67
CA VAL A 427 2.56 24.13 15.79
C VAL A 427 3.82 23.42 15.29
N TYR A 428 3.73 22.72 14.17
CA TYR A 428 4.86 21.98 13.60
C TYR A 428 5.91 22.89 12.96
N GLU A 429 5.49 23.95 12.26
CA GLU A 429 6.39 24.94 11.66
C GLU A 429 7.13 25.79 12.70
N THR A 430 6.61 25.92 13.94
CA THR A 430 7.31 26.61 15.04
C THR A 430 8.29 25.73 15.84
N ARG A 431 8.30 24.41 15.63
CA ARG A 431 9.17 23.46 16.36
C ARG A 431 10.43 23.05 15.59
N HIS A 432 10.55 23.48 14.34
CA HIS A 432 11.75 23.43 13.50
C HIS A 432 12.20 24.85 13.21
#